data_AF-A0A3N2M3M5-F1
#
_entry.id   AF-A0A3N2M3M5-F1
#
_cell.length_a   1.000
_cell.length_b   1.000
_cell.length_c   1.000
_cell.angle_alpha   90.00
_cell.angle_beta   90.00
_cell.angle_gamma   90.00
#
_symmetry.space_group_name_H-M   'P 1'
#
loop_
_entity.id
_entity.type
_entity.pdbx_description
1 polymer ?
#
loop_
_entity_poly.entity_id
_entity_poly.type
_entity_poly.pdbx_seq_one_letter_code
_entity_poly.pdbx_strand_id
1 'polypeptide(L)'
;MANLKNILFSALLLCGLASCRNTDENAGSPVTGYDTEVSAECLSSLISDFECLQLECKPECLLTNINKIEMTDSLLIISDMEHLFAFTKDGKFSHVFGAKGNAENEYIVIGTFMIDPEGKVVLVDPYSGKFIYFRQNGEFISSTKVDQSILMNIQDGCFVDKDRIFTSQYIYNDQNTAFTLIDLNKKIVQEVAKTPMRTDNTMERIGFHPFSHYQDSIKWILPFEPKVYGLNSGCIYDILTSETVCANLGEINNFSIMTYMDFMQKNMFIGFTDIFETSGHIILPCSNLDCTIINKKDLSCRHFFTESGKIASMQLFGMRYAGGDTLIGMLMPFQLQNMEFAENCDAGLLKLKTLKQSFDKDGNPIILFYSIE
;
A
#
# COMPACT_ATOMS: atom_id res chain seq x y z
N MET A 1 3.45 29.59 80.05
CA MET A 1 4.71 29.66 79.28
C MET A 1 4.82 28.37 78.47
N ALA A 2 5.27 28.51 77.22
CA ALA A 2 5.40 27.48 76.17
C ALA A 2 4.09 26.91 75.61
N ASN A 3 3.95 26.62 74.32
CA ASN A 3 4.38 27.31 73.11
C ASN A 3 3.50 26.69 72.01
N LEU A 4 2.52 27.44 71.51
CA LEU A 4 1.65 27.02 70.41
C LEU A 4 2.36 27.30 69.08
N LYS A 5 3.35 26.48 68.73
CA LYS A 5 4.01 26.44 67.41
C LYS A 5 4.46 25.01 67.14
N ASN A 6 4.13 24.52 65.95
CA ASN A 6 4.57 23.24 65.33
C ASN A 6 3.58 22.06 65.44
N ILE A 7 2.38 22.20 64.89
CA ILE A 7 1.69 21.08 64.21
C ILE A 7 0.99 21.65 62.97
N LEU A 8 1.78 22.02 61.95
CA LEU A 8 1.28 22.41 60.64
C LEU A 8 2.36 22.16 59.60
N PHE A 9 2.85 20.93 59.53
CA PHE A 9 3.83 20.48 58.52
C PHE A 9 3.74 18.97 58.30
N SER A 10 2.55 18.48 57.95
CA SER A 10 2.37 17.06 57.58
C SER A 10 1.13 16.83 56.71
N ALA A 11 0.82 17.76 55.80
CA ALA A 11 -0.29 17.62 54.85
C ALA A 11 0.07 18.11 53.44
N LEU A 12 1.35 18.04 53.04
CA LEU A 12 1.84 18.58 51.77
C LEU A 12 2.85 17.67 51.07
N LEU A 13 2.70 16.34 51.20
CA LEU A 13 3.62 15.38 50.59
C LEU A 13 2.93 14.10 50.06
N LEU A 14 1.73 14.23 49.49
CA LEU A 14 1.02 13.10 48.87
C LEU A 14 0.29 13.44 47.56
N CYS A 15 0.74 14.48 46.84
CA CYS A 15 0.28 14.79 45.47
C CYS A 15 1.41 14.84 44.44
N GLY A 16 2.55 14.18 44.73
CA GLY A 16 3.78 14.24 43.92
C GLY A 16 4.11 13.01 43.10
N LEU A 17 3.17 12.10 42.86
CA LEU A 17 3.34 10.95 41.95
C LEU A 17 2.24 10.92 40.87
N ALA A 18 1.86 12.09 40.35
CA ALA A 18 1.54 12.16 38.93
C ALA A 18 2.90 12.16 38.21
N SER A 19 3.46 10.95 38.04
CA SER A 19 4.55 10.74 37.11
C SER A 19 4.06 11.29 35.77
N CYS A 20 4.65 12.41 35.35
CA CYS A 20 4.69 12.76 33.96
C CYS A 20 5.31 11.54 33.26
N ARG A 21 4.48 10.68 32.68
CA ARG A 21 4.90 9.89 31.55
C ARG A 21 5.33 10.95 30.53
N ASN A 22 6.62 11.13 30.37
CA ASN A 22 7.15 11.43 29.07
C ASN A 22 6.72 10.24 28.20
N THR A 23 5.51 10.27 27.67
CA THR A 23 5.21 9.50 26.48
C THR A 23 6.14 10.09 25.45
N ASP A 24 7.16 9.33 25.05
CA ASP A 24 7.91 9.65 23.85
C ASP A 24 6.87 9.95 22.77
N GLU A 25 6.77 11.22 22.35
CA GLU A 25 5.78 11.66 21.35
C GLU A 25 5.99 10.98 19.98
N ASN A 26 7.00 10.11 19.87
CA ASN A 26 7.38 9.32 18.71
C ASN A 26 7.19 7.80 18.89
N ALA A 27 6.69 7.32 20.03
CA ALA A 27 6.44 5.89 20.25
C ALA A 27 4.99 5.54 19.87
N GLY A 28 4.83 4.81 18.77
CA GLY A 28 3.53 4.29 18.34
C GLY A 28 2.92 3.32 19.36
N SER A 29 1.63 3.02 19.19
CA SER A 29 0.98 2.00 20.00
C SER A 29 1.64 0.64 19.75
N PRO A 30 2.05 -0.09 20.79
CA PRO A 30 2.72 -1.37 20.61
C PRO A 30 1.75 -2.39 20.02
N VAL A 31 2.18 -3.06 18.96
CA VAL A 31 1.47 -4.16 18.31
C VAL A 31 2.20 -5.45 18.63
N THR A 32 1.52 -6.38 19.28
CA THR A 32 2.08 -7.67 19.70
C THR A 32 1.57 -8.80 18.83
N GLY A 33 2.39 -9.83 18.66
CA GLY A 33 1.97 -11.09 18.05
C GLY A 33 2.71 -11.45 16.76
N TYR A 34 3.56 -10.56 16.25
CA TYR A 34 4.32 -10.76 15.02
C TYR A 34 5.20 -12.01 15.09
N ASP A 35 5.96 -12.18 16.18
CA ASP A 35 6.83 -13.36 16.38
C ASP A 35 6.08 -14.61 16.85
N THR A 36 4.75 -14.57 17.00
CA THR A 36 4.00 -15.75 17.44
C THR A 36 4.10 -16.81 16.37
N GLU A 37 4.35 -18.07 16.76
CA GLU A 37 4.34 -19.19 15.81
C GLU A 37 3.09 -19.13 14.93
N VAL A 38 3.28 -19.34 13.63
CA VAL A 38 2.21 -19.31 12.63
C VAL A 38 1.04 -20.15 13.14
N SER A 39 -0.05 -19.46 13.45
CA SER A 39 -1.23 -20.07 14.09
C SER A 39 -1.79 -21.19 13.23
N ALA A 40 -2.38 -22.21 13.87
CA ALA A 40 -3.21 -23.20 13.19
C ALA A 40 -4.47 -22.57 12.54
N GLU A 41 -4.81 -21.33 12.91
CA GLU A 41 -5.87 -20.56 12.28
C GLU A 41 -5.42 -20.02 10.92
N CYS A 42 -6.23 -20.27 9.91
CA CYS A 42 -5.90 -19.91 8.55
C CYS A 42 -6.32 -18.47 8.20
N LEU A 43 -5.51 -17.77 7.41
CA LEU A 43 -5.84 -16.45 6.82
C LEU A 43 -7.25 -16.44 6.20
N SER A 44 -7.66 -17.54 5.58
CA SER A 44 -8.98 -17.67 4.96
C SER A 44 -10.15 -17.52 5.92
N SER A 45 -9.95 -17.66 7.23
CA SER A 45 -10.97 -17.38 8.25
C SER A 45 -11.33 -15.89 8.37
N LEU A 46 -10.45 -14.99 7.91
CA LEU A 46 -10.70 -13.55 7.87
C LEU A 46 -11.41 -13.12 6.57
N ILE A 47 -11.43 -13.99 5.56
CA ILE A 47 -12.04 -13.70 4.26
C ILE A 47 -13.51 -14.12 4.33
N SER A 48 -14.40 -13.15 4.47
CA SER A 48 -15.84 -13.38 4.58
C SER A 48 -16.51 -13.66 3.23
N ASP A 49 -15.96 -13.10 2.16
CA ASP A 49 -16.42 -13.33 0.78
C ASP A 49 -15.28 -13.29 -0.23
N PHE A 50 -15.43 -14.06 -1.30
CA PHE A 50 -14.46 -14.16 -2.38
C PHE A 50 -15.12 -14.33 -3.75
N GLU A 51 -14.81 -13.42 -4.66
CA GLU A 51 -15.22 -13.45 -6.05
C GLU A 51 -14.01 -13.30 -6.98
N CYS A 52 -14.10 -13.88 -8.17
CA CYS A 52 -13.07 -13.67 -9.19
C CYS A 52 -13.63 -13.69 -10.60
N LEU A 53 -12.97 -12.95 -11.48
CA LEU A 53 -13.32 -12.88 -12.90
C LEU A 53 -12.09 -12.57 -13.73
N GLN A 54 -12.11 -12.97 -14.99
CA GLN A 54 -11.09 -12.58 -15.96
C GLN A 54 -11.57 -11.37 -16.75
N LEU A 55 -10.69 -10.38 -16.90
CA LEU A 55 -10.98 -9.21 -17.72
C LEU A 55 -11.08 -9.60 -19.19
N GLU A 56 -11.96 -8.90 -19.92
CA GLU A 56 -12.10 -9.04 -21.36
C GLU A 56 -10.74 -8.84 -22.05
N CYS A 57 -10.38 -9.78 -22.93
CA CYS A 57 -9.12 -9.77 -23.65
C CYS A 57 -9.39 -9.64 -25.16
N LYS A 58 -9.12 -8.45 -25.69
CA LYS A 58 -9.20 -8.13 -27.12
C LYS A 58 -8.02 -7.22 -27.50
N PRO A 59 -7.64 -7.09 -28.78
CA PRO A 59 -6.53 -6.26 -29.20
C PRO A 59 -6.57 -4.82 -28.68
N GLU A 60 -7.76 -4.23 -28.57
CA GLU A 60 -7.99 -2.87 -28.08
C GLU A 60 -7.88 -2.70 -26.56
N CYS A 61 -7.86 -3.79 -25.79
CA CYS A 61 -7.86 -3.77 -24.33
C CYS A 61 -6.89 -4.78 -23.72
N LEU A 62 -5.86 -5.18 -24.47
CA LEU A 62 -4.83 -6.09 -24.00
C LEU A 62 -3.98 -5.38 -22.93
N LEU A 63 -4.01 -5.92 -21.71
CA LEU A 63 -3.25 -5.42 -20.59
C LEU A 63 -1.85 -6.03 -20.60
N THR A 64 -0.84 -5.18 -20.45
CA THR A 64 0.55 -5.61 -20.37
C THR A 64 1.09 -5.43 -18.95
N ASN A 65 2.27 -4.85 -18.77
CA ASN A 65 2.90 -4.62 -17.47
C ASN A 65 2.04 -3.69 -16.59
N ILE A 66 1.09 -4.27 -15.84
CA ILE A 66 0.16 -3.54 -14.98
C ILE A 66 0.93 -2.90 -13.83
N ASN A 67 0.76 -1.60 -13.69
CA ASN A 67 1.40 -0.80 -12.65
C ASN A 67 0.48 -0.57 -11.46
N LYS A 68 -0.81 -0.25 -11.71
CA LYS A 68 -1.75 0.16 -10.67
C LYS A 68 -3.19 -0.20 -11.04
N ILE A 69 -3.98 -0.50 -10.02
CA ILE A 69 -5.43 -0.72 -10.08
C ILE A 69 -6.09 0.21 -9.08
N GLU A 70 -7.14 0.90 -9.50
CA GLU A 70 -8.05 1.65 -8.63
C GLU A 70 -9.48 1.20 -8.93
N MET A 71 -10.37 1.29 -7.95
CA MET A 71 -11.78 0.98 -8.13
C MET A 71 -12.65 2.19 -7.77
N THR A 72 -13.65 2.45 -8.61
CA THR A 72 -14.75 3.38 -8.33
C THR A 72 -16.05 2.61 -8.05
N ASP A 73 -17.14 3.31 -7.82
CA ASP A 73 -18.47 2.70 -7.66
C ASP A 73 -18.90 1.85 -8.86
N SER A 74 -18.38 2.12 -10.07
CA SER A 74 -18.79 1.45 -11.30
C SER A 74 -17.66 0.83 -12.12
N LEU A 75 -16.40 1.22 -11.90
CA LEU A 75 -15.28 0.84 -12.77
C LEU A 75 -14.10 0.28 -11.99
N LEU A 76 -13.37 -0.63 -12.65
CA LEU A 76 -11.96 -0.91 -12.39
C LEU A 76 -11.14 -0.08 -13.36
N ILE A 77 -10.26 0.76 -12.84
CA ILE A 77 -9.33 1.57 -13.64
C ILE A 77 -7.94 0.98 -13.47
N ILE A 78 -7.31 0.63 -14.59
CA ILE A 78 -6.07 -0.14 -14.60
C ILE A 78 -5.07 0.57 -15.51
N SER A 79 -3.93 0.96 -14.94
CA SER A 79 -2.82 1.48 -15.73
C SER A 79 -1.84 0.36 -16.04
N ASP A 80 -1.48 0.22 -17.31
CA ASP A 80 -0.21 -0.43 -17.70
C ASP A 80 0.84 0.64 -18.04
N MET A 81 1.93 0.23 -18.71
CA MET A 81 3.01 1.16 -19.09
C MET A 81 2.60 2.19 -20.15
N GLU A 82 1.57 1.90 -20.96
CA GLU A 82 1.23 2.67 -22.15
C GLU A 82 -0.17 3.31 -22.10
N HIS A 83 -1.09 2.69 -21.36
CA HIS A 83 -2.51 3.02 -21.39
C HIS A 83 -3.12 3.02 -19.98
N LEU A 84 -4.17 3.84 -19.84
CA LEU A 84 -5.05 3.83 -18.68
C LEU A 84 -6.41 3.31 -19.13
N PHE A 85 -6.75 2.09 -18.74
CA PHE A 85 -7.97 1.40 -19.16
C PHE A 85 -9.06 1.51 -18.11
N ALA A 86 -10.31 1.60 -18.56
CA ALA A 86 -11.50 1.38 -17.75
C ALA A 86 -12.13 0.03 -18.12
N PHE A 87 -12.36 -0.79 -17.11
CA PHE A 87 -13.21 -1.97 -17.17
C PHE A 87 -14.40 -1.81 -16.25
N THR A 88 -15.52 -2.39 -16.62
CA THR A 88 -16.66 -2.60 -15.73
C THR A 88 -16.31 -3.60 -14.63
N LYS A 89 -17.07 -3.60 -13.52
CA LYS A 89 -16.83 -4.56 -12.42
C LYS A 89 -17.11 -6.01 -12.79
N ASP A 90 -17.85 -6.29 -13.87
CA ASP A 90 -18.02 -7.63 -14.45
C ASP A 90 -16.93 -7.98 -15.49
N GLY A 91 -15.92 -7.12 -15.63
CA GLY A 91 -14.72 -7.38 -16.41
C GLY A 91 -14.81 -7.03 -17.89
N LYS A 92 -15.88 -6.38 -18.35
CA LYS A 92 -15.98 -5.89 -19.74
C LYS A 92 -15.19 -4.61 -19.94
N PHE A 93 -14.48 -4.54 -21.05
CA PHE A 93 -13.77 -3.34 -21.46
C PHE A 93 -14.77 -2.20 -21.72
N SER A 94 -14.48 -1.02 -21.19
CA SER A 94 -15.30 0.18 -21.38
C SER A 94 -14.63 1.16 -22.34
N HIS A 95 -13.46 1.69 -21.98
CA HIS A 95 -12.74 2.70 -22.75
C HIS A 95 -11.30 2.88 -22.24
N VAL A 96 -10.52 3.70 -22.96
CA VAL A 96 -9.18 4.18 -22.54
C VAL A 96 -9.28 5.67 -22.20
N PHE A 97 -8.55 6.11 -21.18
CA PHE A 97 -8.42 7.54 -20.85
C PHE A 97 -7.26 8.16 -21.62
N GLY A 98 -7.56 9.15 -22.46
CA GLY A 98 -6.55 9.86 -23.25
C GLY A 98 -5.86 8.97 -24.30
N ALA A 99 -4.75 9.48 -24.84
CA ALA A 99 -3.91 8.77 -25.80
C ALA A 99 -2.47 9.31 -25.75
N LYS A 100 -1.53 8.60 -26.38
CA LYS A 100 -0.14 9.05 -26.50
C LYS A 100 -0.02 10.28 -27.40
N GLY A 101 0.61 11.33 -26.91
CA GLY A 101 0.86 12.55 -27.68
C GLY A 101 1.04 13.80 -26.81
N ASN A 102 0.97 14.96 -27.46
CA ASN A 102 1.32 16.26 -26.88
C ASN A 102 0.12 17.21 -26.69
N ALA A 103 -1.07 16.82 -27.14
CA ALA A 103 -2.28 17.60 -26.92
C ALA A 103 -2.66 17.68 -25.44
N GLU A 104 -3.59 18.59 -25.10
CA GLU A 104 -4.01 18.84 -23.72
C GLU A 104 -4.67 17.62 -23.04
N ASN A 105 -5.27 16.73 -23.83
CA ASN A 105 -5.91 15.48 -23.41
C ASN A 105 -5.06 14.23 -23.66
N GLU A 106 -3.84 14.39 -24.18
CA GLU A 106 -2.88 13.32 -24.48
C GLU A 106 -1.76 13.29 -23.43
N TYR A 107 -0.96 12.24 -23.37
CA TYR A 107 0.18 12.08 -22.46
C TYR A 107 1.40 11.46 -23.16
N ILE A 108 2.61 11.68 -22.64
CA ILE A 108 3.84 11.05 -23.14
C ILE A 108 4.16 9.80 -22.32
N VAL A 109 4.13 9.93 -20.99
CA VAL A 109 4.32 8.83 -20.03
C VAL A 109 3.18 8.85 -19.02
N ILE A 110 2.72 7.67 -18.60
CA ILE A 110 1.85 7.52 -17.43
C ILE A 110 2.77 7.22 -16.25
N GLY A 111 2.98 8.20 -15.37
CA GLY A 111 3.76 7.96 -14.13
C GLY A 111 2.91 7.23 -13.10
N THR A 112 1.72 7.75 -12.84
CA THR A 112 0.66 7.13 -12.03
C THR A 112 -0.68 7.79 -12.39
N PHE A 113 -1.75 7.37 -11.74
CA PHE A 113 -3.05 8.03 -11.76
C PHE A 113 -3.73 7.94 -10.39
N MET A 114 -4.71 8.83 -10.18
CA MET A 114 -5.45 8.95 -8.92
C MET A 114 -6.91 9.25 -9.19
N ILE A 115 -7.75 9.03 -8.18
CA ILE A 115 -9.13 9.51 -8.16
C ILE A 115 -9.20 10.72 -7.24
N ASP A 116 -9.70 11.86 -7.76
CA ASP A 116 -9.89 13.06 -6.94
C ASP A 116 -11.12 12.93 -6.03
N PRO A 117 -11.29 13.81 -5.02
CA PRO A 117 -12.44 13.74 -4.12
C PRO A 117 -13.81 13.95 -4.78
N GLU A 118 -13.84 14.45 -6.03
CA GLU A 118 -15.06 14.58 -6.84
C GLU A 118 -15.29 13.37 -7.76
N GLY A 119 -14.44 12.34 -7.66
CA GLY A 119 -14.52 11.11 -8.44
C GLY A 119 -13.95 11.23 -9.85
N LYS A 120 -13.18 12.28 -10.17
CA LYS A 120 -12.50 12.43 -11.46
C LYS A 120 -11.24 11.58 -11.49
N VAL A 121 -10.91 11.08 -12.67
CA VAL A 121 -9.66 10.35 -12.92
C VAL A 121 -8.59 11.37 -13.27
N VAL A 122 -7.49 11.37 -12.52
CA VAL A 122 -6.38 12.30 -12.68
C VAL A 122 -5.14 11.52 -13.09
N LEU A 123 -4.75 11.64 -14.35
CA LEU A 123 -3.52 11.05 -14.89
C LEU A 123 -2.34 11.99 -14.64
N VAL A 124 -1.21 11.43 -14.17
CA VAL A 124 0.04 12.15 -13.94
C VAL A 124 1.03 11.81 -15.05
N ASP A 125 1.39 12.80 -15.86
CA ASP A 125 2.46 12.69 -16.85
C ASP A 125 3.68 13.49 -16.37
N PRO A 126 4.63 12.83 -15.68
CA PRO A 126 5.81 13.50 -15.13
C PRO A 126 6.74 14.01 -16.23
N TYR A 127 6.78 13.36 -17.40
CA TYR A 127 7.62 13.79 -18.52
C TYR A 127 7.15 15.13 -19.08
N SER A 128 5.85 15.32 -19.24
CA SER A 128 5.31 16.58 -19.73
C SER A 128 5.00 17.60 -18.63
N GLY A 129 5.20 17.24 -17.35
CA GLY A 129 4.89 18.11 -16.22
C GLY A 129 3.39 18.44 -16.11
N LYS A 130 2.50 17.46 -16.30
CA LYS A 130 1.04 17.71 -16.32
C LYS A 130 0.22 16.73 -15.50
N PHE A 131 -0.84 17.28 -14.91
CA PHE A 131 -2.02 16.53 -14.47
C PHE A 131 -3.10 16.64 -15.54
N ILE A 132 -3.74 15.53 -15.90
CA ILE A 132 -4.83 15.50 -16.88
C ILE A 132 -6.07 14.92 -16.21
N TYR A 133 -7.16 15.67 -16.29
CA TYR A 133 -8.39 15.36 -15.57
C TYR A 133 -9.43 14.82 -16.55
N PHE A 134 -10.02 13.69 -16.20
CA PHE A 134 -11.08 13.03 -16.96
C PHE A 134 -12.27 12.74 -16.06
N ARG A 135 -13.47 12.75 -16.65
CA ARG A 135 -14.64 12.12 -16.05
C ARG A 135 -14.47 10.60 -16.08
N GLN A 136 -15.15 9.87 -15.21
CA GLN A 136 -15.11 8.41 -15.20
C GLN A 136 -15.60 7.75 -16.50
N ASN A 137 -16.35 8.46 -17.34
CA ASN A 137 -16.78 7.97 -18.66
C ASN A 137 -15.73 8.21 -19.77
N GLY A 138 -14.54 8.70 -19.42
CA GLY A 138 -13.43 8.94 -20.35
C GLY A 138 -13.38 10.33 -20.97
N GLU A 139 -14.38 11.17 -20.72
CA GLU A 139 -14.39 12.54 -21.25
C GLU A 139 -13.30 13.39 -20.59
N PHE A 140 -12.47 14.01 -21.43
CA PHE A 140 -11.49 15.00 -20.99
C PHE A 140 -12.18 16.22 -20.38
N ILE A 141 -11.66 16.68 -19.24
CA ILE A 141 -12.14 17.87 -18.54
C ILE A 141 -11.16 19.03 -18.75
N SER A 142 -9.91 18.84 -18.36
CA SER A 142 -8.86 19.86 -18.38
C SER A 142 -7.49 19.26 -18.16
N SER A 143 -6.42 20.02 -18.39
CA SER A 143 -5.08 19.69 -17.90
C SER A 143 -4.42 20.88 -17.22
N THR A 144 -3.58 20.57 -16.24
CA THR A 144 -2.83 21.56 -15.45
C THR A 144 -1.35 21.29 -15.59
N LYS A 145 -0.59 22.30 -16.04
CA LYS A 145 0.87 22.24 -16.09
C LYS A 145 1.51 22.68 -14.79
N VAL A 146 2.52 21.93 -14.37
CA VAL A 146 3.40 22.19 -13.24
C VAL A 146 4.85 22.08 -13.69
N ASP A 147 5.77 22.57 -12.87
CA ASP A 147 7.19 22.31 -13.11
C ASP A 147 7.44 20.80 -13.04
N GLN A 148 8.22 20.24 -13.97
CA GLN A 148 8.51 18.80 -14.01
C GLN A 148 9.16 18.32 -12.69
N SER A 149 9.92 19.18 -12.00
CA SER A 149 10.51 18.86 -10.71
C SER A 149 9.48 18.51 -9.62
N ILE A 150 8.24 19.02 -9.72
CA ILE A 150 7.15 18.69 -8.80
C ILE A 150 6.70 17.23 -8.96
N LEU A 151 6.80 16.69 -10.18
CA LEU A 151 6.39 15.33 -10.50
C LEU A 151 7.54 14.33 -10.56
N MET A 152 8.77 14.79 -10.29
CA MET A 152 9.96 13.99 -10.37
C MET A 152 9.91 12.84 -9.37
N ASN A 153 10.23 11.63 -9.83
CA ASN A 153 10.29 10.39 -9.06
C ASN A 153 8.98 9.96 -8.39
N ILE A 154 7.83 10.57 -8.69
CA ILE A 154 6.55 10.06 -8.16
C ILE A 154 6.38 8.61 -8.62
N GLN A 155 6.25 7.72 -7.65
CA GLN A 155 5.86 6.33 -7.87
C GLN A 155 4.34 6.21 -7.86
N ASP A 156 3.70 6.72 -6.81
CA ASP A 156 2.26 6.70 -6.68
C ASP A 156 1.76 7.89 -5.83
N GLY A 157 0.45 8.11 -5.79
CA GLY A 157 -0.15 9.09 -4.90
C GLY A 157 -1.63 8.89 -4.65
N CYS A 158 -2.17 9.72 -3.76
CA CYS A 158 -3.59 9.87 -3.53
C CYS A 158 -3.91 11.31 -3.12
N PHE A 159 -5.15 11.74 -3.34
CA PHE A 159 -5.62 13.02 -2.82
C PHE A 159 -5.87 12.92 -1.32
N VAL A 160 -5.31 13.87 -0.57
CA VAL A 160 -5.64 14.09 0.86
C VAL A 160 -6.93 14.90 0.96
N ASP A 161 -7.09 15.87 0.05
CA ASP A 161 -8.27 16.69 -0.15
C ASP A 161 -8.23 17.27 -1.57
N LYS A 162 -9.12 18.20 -1.91
CA LYS A 162 -9.22 18.78 -3.26
C LYS A 162 -7.96 19.53 -3.73
N ASP A 163 -7.09 19.97 -2.83
CA ASP A 163 -5.96 20.85 -3.11
C ASP A 163 -4.60 20.17 -2.85
N ARG A 164 -4.58 19.05 -2.12
CA ARG A 164 -3.35 18.40 -1.67
C ARG A 164 -3.27 16.93 -2.08
N ILE A 165 -2.10 16.54 -2.57
CA ILE A 165 -1.78 15.17 -3.00
C ILE A 165 -0.64 14.63 -2.14
N PHE A 166 -0.83 13.46 -1.54
CA PHE A 166 0.23 12.70 -0.89
C PHE A 166 0.85 11.74 -1.91
N THR A 167 2.18 11.68 -2.00
CA THR A 167 2.88 10.82 -2.97
C THR A 167 3.95 9.98 -2.32
N SER A 168 4.14 8.75 -2.83
CA SER A 168 5.34 7.96 -2.63
C SER A 168 6.33 8.21 -3.78
N GLN A 169 7.61 8.15 -3.46
CA GLN A 169 8.68 8.43 -4.42
C GLN A 169 9.56 7.20 -4.64
N TYR A 170 10.10 7.06 -5.85
CA TYR A 170 11.28 6.23 -6.07
C TYR A 170 12.50 6.86 -5.40
N ILE A 171 13.34 6.02 -4.79
CA ILE A 171 14.69 6.41 -4.34
C ILE A 171 15.62 6.38 -5.54
N TYR A 172 16.37 7.47 -5.75
CA TYR A 172 17.32 7.58 -6.85
C TYR A 172 18.59 8.31 -6.45
N ASN A 173 19.71 7.60 -6.43
CA ASN A 173 21.00 8.08 -5.94
C ASN A 173 20.86 8.65 -4.51
N ASP A 174 21.15 9.94 -4.34
CA ASP A 174 21.01 10.67 -3.08
C ASP A 174 19.60 11.27 -2.87
N GLN A 175 18.69 11.11 -3.84
CA GLN A 175 17.30 11.55 -3.72
C GLN A 175 16.52 10.48 -2.94
N ASN A 176 16.55 10.62 -1.61
CA ASN A 176 16.06 9.63 -0.65
C ASN A 176 14.82 10.07 0.12
N THR A 177 14.09 11.05 -0.40
CA THR A 177 12.73 11.38 0.03
C THR A 177 11.83 10.21 -0.32
N ALA A 178 11.13 9.65 0.69
CA ALA A 178 10.23 8.52 0.51
C ALA A 178 8.79 8.98 0.22
N PHE A 179 8.35 10.06 0.88
CA PHE A 179 7.00 10.59 0.76
C PHE A 179 6.98 12.11 0.70
N THR A 180 6.07 12.67 -0.11
CA THR A 180 5.84 14.12 -0.20
C THR A 180 4.36 14.48 -0.11
N LEU A 181 4.11 15.75 0.21
CA LEU A 181 2.80 16.38 0.16
C LEU A 181 2.86 17.56 -0.81
N ILE A 182 2.12 17.46 -1.92
CA ILE A 182 2.04 18.46 -2.97
C ILE A 182 0.81 19.33 -2.72
N ASP A 183 0.99 20.64 -2.57
CA ASP A 183 -0.10 21.63 -2.55
C ASP A 183 -0.26 22.19 -3.98
N LEU A 184 -1.34 21.84 -4.65
CA LEU A 184 -1.60 22.20 -6.05
C LEU A 184 -1.82 23.72 -6.24
N ASN A 185 -2.39 24.38 -5.24
CA ASN A 185 -2.67 25.82 -5.30
C ASN A 185 -1.40 26.64 -5.11
N LYS A 186 -0.58 26.27 -4.11
CA LYS A 186 0.69 26.93 -3.84
C LYS A 186 1.81 26.48 -4.78
N LYS A 187 1.64 25.33 -5.45
CA LYS A 187 2.67 24.65 -6.25
C LYS A 187 3.93 24.37 -5.44
N ILE A 188 3.75 23.95 -4.20
CA ILE A 188 4.84 23.63 -3.27
C ILE A 188 4.80 22.14 -2.98
N VAL A 189 5.99 21.54 -2.90
CA VAL A 189 6.19 20.17 -2.44
C VAL A 189 6.81 20.22 -1.05
N GLN A 190 6.15 19.61 -0.09
CA GLN A 190 6.68 19.41 1.26
C GLN A 190 7.16 17.96 1.40
N GLU A 191 8.38 17.78 1.91
CA GLU A 191 8.85 16.46 2.31
C GLU A 191 8.11 15.98 3.56
N VAL A 192 7.56 14.76 3.52
CA VAL A 192 6.87 14.14 4.65
C VAL A 192 7.80 13.18 5.39
N ALA A 193 8.53 12.35 4.65
CA ALA A 193 9.45 11.39 5.23
C ALA A 193 10.58 11.03 4.27
N LYS A 194 11.69 10.58 4.85
CA LYS A 194 12.89 10.13 4.14
C LYS A 194 13.31 8.77 4.65
N THR A 195 14.03 8.05 3.81
CA THR A 195 14.90 6.97 4.23
C THR A 195 16.35 7.44 4.16
N PRO A 196 17.27 7.00 5.05
CA PRO A 196 18.68 7.35 4.94
C PRO A 196 19.41 6.57 3.83
N MET A 197 18.77 5.57 3.21
CA MET A 197 19.34 4.74 2.15
C MET A 197 19.58 5.52 0.85
N ARG A 198 20.47 5.00 0.01
CA ARG A 198 20.77 5.49 -1.35
C ARG A 198 20.79 4.35 -2.36
N THR A 199 20.71 4.69 -3.64
CA THR A 199 20.88 3.73 -4.75
C THR A 199 22.10 4.09 -5.61
N ASP A 200 22.55 3.17 -6.46
CA ASP A 200 23.63 3.41 -7.43
C ASP A 200 23.06 3.42 -8.86
N ASN A 201 22.66 4.61 -9.31
CA ASN A 201 22.11 4.87 -10.65
C ASN A 201 20.88 4.04 -11.02
N THR A 202 20.17 3.49 -10.03
CA THR A 202 18.90 2.77 -10.17
C THR A 202 17.78 3.49 -9.45
N MET A 203 16.58 3.54 -10.06
CA MET A 203 15.37 4.00 -9.39
C MET A 203 14.73 2.81 -8.68
N GLU A 204 14.65 2.88 -7.36
CA GLU A 204 14.11 1.80 -6.55
C GLU A 204 12.86 2.23 -5.82
N ARG A 205 11.83 1.39 -5.89
CA ARG A 205 10.59 1.59 -5.14
C ARG A 205 10.84 1.25 -3.66
N ILE A 206 10.18 1.97 -2.76
CA ILE A 206 10.18 1.62 -1.32
C ILE A 206 9.14 0.54 -0.97
N GLY A 207 8.28 0.19 -1.92
CA GLY A 207 7.20 -0.79 -1.80
C GLY A 207 6.37 -0.79 -3.08
N PHE A 208 5.43 -1.72 -3.29
CA PHE A 208 4.51 -1.63 -4.45
C PHE A 208 3.31 -0.73 -4.12
N HIS A 209 2.84 -0.78 -2.88
CA HIS A 209 1.73 -0.04 -2.30
C HIS A 209 2.10 0.45 -0.88
N PRO A 210 3.09 1.37 -0.75
CA PRO A 210 3.74 1.69 0.53
C PRO A 210 2.93 2.63 1.44
N PHE A 211 1.72 3.02 1.03
CA PHE A 211 0.79 3.80 1.83
C PHE A 211 -0.65 3.35 1.57
N SER A 212 -1.52 3.54 2.55
CA SER A 212 -2.97 3.33 2.44
C SER A 212 -3.71 4.64 2.70
N HIS A 213 -4.86 4.82 2.05
CA HIS A 213 -5.79 5.90 2.33
C HIS A 213 -7.15 5.31 2.72
N TYR A 214 -7.57 5.54 3.96
CA TYR A 214 -8.82 5.02 4.50
C TYR A 214 -9.52 6.07 5.39
N GLN A 215 -10.77 6.43 5.08
CA GLN A 215 -11.59 7.39 5.84
C GLN A 215 -10.81 8.68 6.22
N ASP A 216 -10.22 9.35 5.23
CA ASP A 216 -9.41 10.58 5.37
C ASP A 216 -8.09 10.42 6.16
N SER A 217 -7.72 9.20 6.55
CA SER A 217 -6.43 8.89 7.17
C SER A 217 -5.50 8.28 6.14
N ILE A 218 -4.30 8.84 6.02
CA ILE A 218 -3.21 8.23 5.27
C ILE A 218 -2.23 7.58 6.25
N LYS A 219 -1.95 6.30 6.03
CA LYS A 219 -0.93 5.55 6.76
C LYS A 219 0.14 5.08 5.78
N TRP A 220 1.38 4.97 6.24
CA TRP A 220 2.50 4.59 5.39
C TRP A 220 3.56 3.82 6.18
N ILE A 221 4.40 3.13 5.44
CA ILE A 221 5.48 2.28 5.96
C ILE A 221 6.82 2.69 5.32
N LEU A 222 7.92 2.37 5.98
CA LEU A 222 9.27 2.51 5.43
C LEU A 222 9.95 1.13 5.35
N PRO A 223 10.84 0.93 4.36
CA PRO A 223 11.63 -0.30 4.26
C PRO A 223 12.41 -0.57 5.54
N PHE A 224 12.46 -1.85 5.94
CA PHE A 224 13.27 -2.32 7.08
C PHE A 224 12.88 -1.76 8.46
N GLU A 225 11.74 -1.09 8.59
CA GLU A 225 11.25 -0.57 9.86
C GLU A 225 9.98 -1.30 10.32
N PRO A 226 9.91 -1.76 11.58
CA PRO A 226 8.74 -2.47 12.11
C PRO A 226 7.65 -1.47 12.55
N LYS A 227 7.36 -0.47 11.73
CA LYS A 227 6.53 0.67 12.11
C LYS A 227 5.53 1.03 11.03
N VAL A 228 4.36 1.46 11.48
CA VAL A 228 3.34 2.11 10.64
C VAL A 228 3.18 3.54 11.11
N TYR A 229 3.28 4.46 10.18
CA TYR A 229 3.19 5.88 10.41
C TYR A 229 1.86 6.43 9.90
N GLY A 230 1.43 7.56 10.43
CA GLY A 230 0.29 8.31 9.92
C GLY A 230 0.68 9.72 9.51
N LEU A 231 0.03 10.19 8.45
CA LEU A 231 0.13 11.59 8.06
C LEU A 231 -0.34 12.48 9.23
N ASN A 232 0.52 13.42 9.64
CA ASN A 232 0.33 14.32 10.80
C ASN A 232 0.39 13.69 12.21
N SER A 233 0.62 12.37 12.35
CA SER A 233 0.62 11.70 13.66
C SER A 233 1.95 11.02 14.02
N GLY A 234 2.92 10.96 13.10
CA GLY A 234 4.17 10.24 13.34
C GLY A 234 3.96 8.73 13.38
N CYS A 235 4.69 8.02 14.24
CA CYS A 235 4.53 6.58 14.42
C CYS A 235 3.20 6.27 15.11
N ILE A 236 2.32 5.50 14.48
CA ILE A 236 1.02 5.09 15.03
C ILE A 236 1.10 3.68 15.60
N TYR A 237 1.79 2.77 14.92
CA TYR A 237 1.99 1.39 15.37
C TYR A 237 3.46 1.03 15.40
N ASP A 238 3.89 0.45 16.51
CA ASP A 238 5.24 -0.09 16.70
C ASP A 238 5.12 -1.61 16.84
N ILE A 239 5.50 -2.34 15.79
CA ILE A 239 5.33 -3.79 15.70
C ILE A 239 6.46 -4.45 16.48
N LEU A 240 6.10 -5.10 17.58
CA LEU A 240 7.07 -5.72 18.47
C LEU A 240 7.54 -7.04 17.87
N THR A 241 8.84 -7.08 17.54
CA THR A 241 9.55 -8.26 17.04
C THR A 241 10.88 -8.42 17.76
N SER A 242 11.31 -9.67 17.89
CA SER A 242 12.61 -10.11 18.37
C SER A 242 13.64 -10.26 17.24
N GLU A 243 13.20 -10.09 15.99
CA GLU A 243 14.09 -10.05 14.84
C GLU A 243 15.05 -8.86 14.92
N THR A 244 16.24 -9.04 14.34
CA THR A 244 17.25 -7.98 14.32
C THR A 244 16.89 -6.93 13.28
N VAL A 245 16.51 -5.74 13.72
CA VAL A 245 16.25 -4.57 12.87
C VAL A 245 17.57 -3.86 12.53
N CYS A 246 17.74 -3.46 11.26
CA CYS A 246 18.95 -2.76 10.83
C CYS A 246 19.01 -1.34 11.44
N ALA A 247 20.00 -1.10 12.32
CA ALA A 247 20.17 0.22 12.94
C ALA A 247 20.83 1.26 12.02
N ASN A 248 21.62 0.82 11.03
CA ASN A 248 22.47 1.71 10.20
C ASN A 248 22.05 1.72 8.73
N LEU A 249 20.76 2.00 8.45
CA LEU A 249 20.26 2.06 7.07
C LEU A 249 21.03 3.05 6.18
N GLY A 250 21.68 4.08 6.74
CA GLY A 250 22.51 5.03 5.99
C GLY A 250 23.81 4.46 5.40
N GLU A 251 24.22 3.25 5.78
CA GLU A 251 25.36 2.55 5.17
C GLU A 251 24.97 1.83 3.86
N ILE A 252 23.68 1.73 3.56
CA ILE A 252 23.15 1.13 2.33
C ILE A 252 23.27 2.14 1.20
N ASN A 253 24.35 2.04 0.42
CA ASN A 253 24.63 2.93 -0.71
C ASN A 253 24.15 2.40 -2.07
N ASN A 254 23.69 1.15 -2.12
CA ASN A 254 23.12 0.52 -3.32
C ASN A 254 21.90 -0.30 -2.94
N PHE A 255 20.87 0.38 -2.42
CA PHE A 255 19.58 -0.22 -2.13
C PHE A 255 19.01 -0.86 -3.41
N SER A 256 18.56 -2.11 -3.29
CA SER A 256 17.90 -2.86 -4.36
C SER A 256 17.26 -4.12 -3.80
N ILE A 257 16.66 -4.95 -4.66
CA ILE A 257 16.20 -6.29 -4.28
C ILE A 257 17.31 -7.15 -3.63
N MET A 258 18.58 -6.92 -3.98
CA MET A 258 19.71 -7.65 -3.38
C MET A 258 19.89 -7.29 -1.91
N THR A 259 19.54 -6.07 -1.50
CA THR A 259 19.58 -5.66 -0.09
C THR A 259 18.60 -6.48 0.76
N TYR A 260 17.38 -6.69 0.25
CA TYR A 260 16.41 -7.57 0.91
C TYR A 260 16.94 -9.01 1.00
N MET A 261 17.53 -9.53 -0.09
CA MET A 261 18.13 -10.86 -0.09
C MET A 261 19.25 -11.02 0.96
N ASP A 262 20.12 -10.02 1.07
CA ASP A 262 21.22 -10.02 2.04
C ASP A 262 20.70 -9.99 3.48
N PHE A 263 19.63 -9.23 3.76
CA PHE A 263 19.03 -9.15 5.10
C PHE A 263 18.30 -10.44 5.46
N MET A 264 17.57 -11.04 4.52
CA MET A 264 16.96 -12.36 4.70
C MET A 264 18.01 -13.42 5.05
N GLN A 265 19.15 -13.45 4.33
CA GLN A 265 20.24 -14.40 4.61
C GLN A 265 20.88 -14.20 5.99
N LYS A 266 20.80 -13.00 6.55
CA LYS A 266 21.30 -12.64 7.89
C LYS A 266 20.24 -12.84 8.98
N ASN A 267 19.05 -13.33 8.64
CA ASN A 267 17.90 -13.43 9.55
C ASN A 267 17.56 -12.08 10.21
N MET A 268 17.63 -11.00 9.42
CA MET A 268 17.26 -9.66 9.86
C MET A 268 15.83 -9.34 9.43
N PHE A 269 15.20 -8.45 10.18
CA PHE A 269 13.88 -7.92 9.85
C PHE A 269 13.94 -7.15 8.52
N ILE A 270 13.09 -7.56 7.57
CA ILE A 270 13.08 -7.00 6.21
C ILE A 270 12.02 -5.93 5.99
N GLY A 271 11.12 -5.71 6.96
CA GLY A 271 10.02 -4.78 6.80
C GLY A 271 8.88 -5.32 5.95
N PHE A 272 8.00 -4.40 5.59
CA PHE A 272 6.82 -4.66 4.78
C PHE A 272 6.98 -3.97 3.42
N THR A 273 6.42 -4.55 2.37
CA THR A 273 6.45 -3.96 1.02
C THR A 273 5.19 -3.17 0.71
N ASP A 274 4.10 -3.47 1.42
CA ASP A 274 2.78 -2.94 1.14
C ASP A 274 2.00 -2.71 2.43
N ILE A 275 1.04 -1.80 2.38
CA ILE A 275 0.06 -1.58 3.44
C ILE A 275 -1.33 -1.42 2.82
N PHE A 276 -2.26 -2.24 3.27
CA PHE A 276 -3.69 -2.15 2.96
C PHE A 276 -4.47 -1.96 4.26
N GLU A 277 -5.58 -1.24 4.19
CA GLU A 277 -6.40 -0.96 5.37
C GLU A 277 -7.88 -1.18 5.06
N THR A 278 -8.55 -1.85 5.99
CA THR A 278 -10.01 -1.99 6.04
C THR A 278 -10.54 -1.35 7.33
N SER A 279 -11.85 -1.45 7.57
CA SER A 279 -12.47 -0.97 8.82
C SER A 279 -11.88 -1.66 10.05
N GLY A 280 -11.71 -2.98 9.99
CA GLY A 280 -11.24 -3.82 11.10
C GLY A 280 -9.74 -4.10 11.12
N HIS A 281 -9.06 -4.02 9.98
CA HIS A 281 -7.72 -4.59 9.83
C HIS A 281 -6.71 -3.68 9.13
N ILE A 282 -5.44 -3.83 9.47
CA ILE A 282 -4.29 -3.37 8.67
C ILE A 282 -3.54 -4.59 8.20
N ILE A 283 -3.23 -4.64 6.91
CA ILE A 283 -2.67 -5.79 6.23
C ILE A 283 -1.33 -5.35 5.67
N LEU A 284 -0.27 -6.04 6.10
CA LEU A 284 1.13 -5.70 5.83
C LEU A 284 1.82 -6.89 5.14
N PRO A 285 1.74 -6.98 3.80
CA PRO A 285 2.54 -7.93 3.05
C PRO A 285 4.05 -7.69 3.22
N CYS A 286 4.80 -8.77 3.44
CA CYS A 286 6.27 -8.75 3.49
C CYS A 286 6.86 -9.28 2.17
N SER A 287 6.28 -10.36 1.65
CA SER A 287 6.67 -11.00 0.39
C SER A 287 5.53 -11.87 -0.15
N ASN A 288 5.76 -12.65 -1.22
CA ASN A 288 4.71 -13.46 -1.83
C ASN A 288 4.13 -14.50 -0.84
N LEU A 289 2.83 -14.36 -0.53
CA LEU A 289 2.09 -15.20 0.43
C LEU A 289 2.62 -15.12 1.88
N ASP A 290 3.30 -14.02 2.19
CA ASP A 290 3.79 -13.66 3.51
C ASP A 290 3.15 -12.32 3.90
N CYS A 291 2.32 -12.34 4.95
CA CYS A 291 1.57 -11.17 5.37
C CYS A 291 1.32 -11.14 6.87
N THR A 292 1.51 -9.97 7.47
CA THR A 292 1.07 -9.67 8.82
C THR A 292 -0.25 -8.94 8.80
N ILE A 293 -1.24 -9.39 9.57
CA ILE A 293 -2.52 -8.69 9.74
C ILE A 293 -2.65 -8.21 11.18
N ILE A 294 -2.90 -6.91 11.35
CA ILE A 294 -3.16 -6.24 12.62
C ILE A 294 -4.67 -6.04 12.78
N ASN A 295 -5.22 -6.47 13.91
CA ASN A 295 -6.59 -6.13 14.30
C ASN A 295 -6.62 -4.73 14.94
N LYS A 296 -7.38 -3.80 14.36
CA LYS A 296 -7.40 -2.39 14.79
C LYS A 296 -8.06 -2.19 16.16
N LYS A 297 -8.85 -3.15 16.65
CA LYS A 297 -9.60 -3.04 17.90
C LYS A 297 -8.74 -3.35 19.12
N ASP A 298 -7.95 -4.42 19.05
CA ASP A 298 -7.13 -4.89 20.18
C ASP A 298 -5.63 -4.75 19.95
N LEU A 299 -5.21 -4.34 18.75
CA LEU A 299 -3.81 -4.17 18.35
C LEU A 299 -2.96 -5.44 18.48
N SER A 300 -3.62 -6.60 18.48
CA SER A 300 -2.95 -7.87 18.21
C SER A 300 -2.66 -7.98 16.71
N CYS A 301 -1.56 -8.62 16.36
CA CYS A 301 -1.30 -9.02 14.99
C CYS A 301 -0.99 -10.51 14.89
N ARG A 302 -1.12 -11.02 13.67
CA ARG A 302 -0.77 -12.39 13.32
C ARG A 302 0.01 -12.39 12.02
N HIS A 303 1.07 -13.17 12.01
CA HIS A 303 1.88 -13.42 10.83
C HIS A 303 1.39 -14.69 10.12
N PHE A 304 1.09 -14.57 8.82
CA PHE A 304 0.65 -15.65 7.96
C PHE A 304 1.69 -15.87 6.87
N PHE A 305 2.17 -17.11 6.77
CA PHE A 305 3.14 -17.51 5.76
C PHE A 305 2.70 -18.83 5.13
N THR A 306 2.73 -18.88 3.80
CA THR A 306 2.49 -20.12 3.05
C THR A 306 3.80 -20.55 2.38
N GLU A 307 4.35 -21.69 2.83
CA GLU A 307 5.51 -22.30 2.19
C GLU A 307 5.23 -22.71 0.73
N SER A 308 6.30 -22.80 -0.06
CA SER A 308 6.21 -23.30 -1.43
C SER A 308 5.60 -24.71 -1.48
N GLY A 309 4.60 -24.92 -2.33
CA GLY A 309 3.99 -26.23 -2.56
C GLY A 309 2.49 -26.14 -2.79
N LYS A 310 1.79 -27.20 -2.40
CA LYS A 310 0.34 -27.31 -2.56
C LYS A 310 -0.38 -26.38 -1.57
N ILE A 311 -1.11 -25.40 -2.09
CA ILE A 311 -1.89 -24.45 -1.30
C ILE A 311 -3.19 -25.15 -0.84
N ALA A 312 -3.44 -25.14 0.46
CA ALA A 312 -4.61 -25.77 1.07
C ALA A 312 -5.70 -24.76 1.48
N SER A 313 -5.39 -23.47 1.47
CA SER A 313 -6.30 -22.42 1.93
C SER A 313 -6.20 -21.13 1.13
N MET A 314 -7.29 -20.36 1.09
CA MET A 314 -7.34 -19.09 0.40
C MET A 314 -6.34 -18.09 0.99
N GLN A 315 -5.61 -17.42 0.09
CA GLN A 315 -4.65 -16.37 0.41
C GLN A 315 -5.06 -15.06 -0.26
N LEU A 316 -4.48 -13.94 0.17
CA LEU A 316 -4.58 -12.65 -0.50
C LEU A 316 -3.56 -12.59 -1.65
N PHE A 317 -3.96 -13.07 -2.83
CA PHE A 317 -3.06 -13.22 -3.97
C PHE A 317 -2.87 -11.89 -4.71
N GLY A 318 -1.61 -11.46 -4.85
CA GLY A 318 -1.25 -10.36 -5.74
C GLY A 318 -2.01 -9.07 -5.45
N MET A 319 -2.13 -8.72 -4.16
CA MET A 319 -2.82 -7.52 -3.69
C MET A 319 -2.38 -6.25 -4.45
N ARG A 320 -3.35 -5.41 -4.83
CA ARG A 320 -3.14 -4.17 -5.59
C ARG A 320 -3.92 -2.97 -5.07
N TYR A 321 -5.05 -3.18 -4.42
CA TYR A 321 -5.95 -2.10 -4.01
C TYR A 321 -6.74 -2.48 -2.75
N ALA A 322 -7.08 -1.47 -1.95
CA ALA A 322 -8.02 -1.55 -0.85
C ALA A 322 -8.96 -0.33 -0.86
N GLY A 323 -10.26 -0.58 -0.70
CA GLY A 323 -11.28 0.48 -0.62
C GLY A 323 -12.46 0.01 0.22
N GLY A 324 -12.73 0.71 1.33
CA GLY A 324 -13.67 0.25 2.33
C GLY A 324 -13.21 -1.08 2.93
N ASP A 325 -14.06 -2.10 2.90
CA ASP A 325 -13.72 -3.47 3.32
C ASP A 325 -13.47 -4.41 2.13
N THR A 326 -13.40 -3.86 0.92
CA THR A 326 -13.08 -4.59 -0.31
C THR A 326 -11.59 -4.48 -0.61
N LEU A 327 -10.98 -5.62 -0.85
CA LEU A 327 -9.62 -5.78 -1.30
C LEU A 327 -9.60 -6.35 -2.71
N ILE A 328 -8.68 -5.86 -3.53
CA ILE A 328 -8.46 -6.39 -4.88
C ILE A 328 -7.06 -6.95 -4.99
N GLY A 329 -7.01 -8.22 -5.34
CA GLY A 329 -5.83 -8.91 -5.82
C GLY A 329 -5.90 -9.19 -7.32
N MET A 330 -4.80 -9.66 -7.89
CA MET A 330 -4.75 -10.09 -9.28
C MET A 330 -3.82 -11.28 -9.49
N LEU A 331 -4.18 -12.10 -10.48
CA LEU A 331 -3.32 -13.15 -11.01
C LEU A 331 -3.26 -13.05 -12.53
N MET A 332 -2.05 -13.12 -13.07
CA MET A 332 -1.89 -13.43 -14.49
C MET A 332 -2.31 -14.89 -14.72
N PRO A 333 -2.93 -15.24 -15.87
CA PRO A 333 -3.41 -16.59 -16.10
C PRO A 333 -2.33 -17.66 -15.92
N PHE A 334 -1.10 -17.41 -16.38
CA PHE A 334 0.02 -18.33 -16.20
C PHE A 334 0.34 -18.61 -14.72
N GLN A 335 0.17 -17.62 -13.82
CA GLN A 335 0.40 -17.80 -12.39
C GLN A 335 -0.64 -18.78 -11.83
N LEU A 336 -1.92 -18.57 -12.14
CA LEU A 336 -2.98 -19.49 -11.73
C LEU A 336 -2.80 -20.89 -12.33
N GLN A 337 -2.33 -21.00 -13.57
CA GLN A 337 -2.04 -22.29 -14.19
C GLN A 337 -0.91 -23.05 -13.50
N ASN A 338 0.10 -22.35 -12.99
CA ASN A 338 1.22 -22.94 -12.26
C ASN A 338 0.93 -23.19 -10.76
N MET A 339 -0.18 -22.68 -10.22
CA MET A 339 -0.58 -22.98 -8.85
C MET A 339 -0.91 -24.46 -8.66
N GLU A 340 -0.28 -25.05 -7.64
CA GLU A 340 -0.58 -26.38 -7.15
C GLU A 340 -1.57 -26.28 -5.99
N PHE A 341 -2.70 -26.96 -6.12
CA PHE A 341 -3.74 -26.99 -5.09
C PHE A 341 -3.66 -28.30 -4.32
N ALA A 342 -3.84 -28.25 -3.01
CA ALA A 342 -4.05 -29.44 -2.21
C ALA A 342 -5.31 -30.19 -2.66
N GLU A 343 -5.40 -31.49 -2.35
CA GLU A 343 -6.59 -32.29 -2.65
C GLU A 343 -7.80 -31.74 -1.91
N ASN A 344 -7.64 -31.52 -0.60
CA ASN A 344 -8.60 -30.85 0.26
C ASN A 344 -8.18 -29.38 0.42
N CYS A 345 -9.10 -28.47 0.11
CA CYS A 345 -8.91 -27.04 0.31
C CYS A 345 -10.21 -26.37 0.78
N ASP A 346 -10.11 -25.17 1.35
CA ASP A 346 -11.28 -24.40 1.77
C ASP A 346 -12.17 -23.97 0.60
N ALA A 347 -13.38 -23.50 0.92
CA ALA A 347 -14.41 -23.20 -0.07
C ALA A 347 -13.98 -22.11 -1.07
N GLY A 348 -13.32 -21.06 -0.58
CA GLY A 348 -12.79 -19.99 -1.44
C GLY A 348 -11.78 -20.55 -2.43
N LEU A 349 -10.81 -21.34 -1.95
CA LEU A 349 -9.76 -21.87 -2.81
C LEU A 349 -10.32 -22.91 -3.79
N LEU A 350 -11.31 -23.70 -3.37
CA LEU A 350 -12.02 -24.64 -4.23
C LEU A 350 -12.76 -23.92 -5.37
N LYS A 351 -13.36 -22.76 -5.11
CA LYS A 351 -13.99 -21.92 -6.15
C LYS A 351 -12.96 -21.51 -7.20
N LEU A 352 -11.82 -20.95 -6.77
CA LEU A 352 -10.73 -20.55 -7.69
C LEU A 352 -10.16 -21.76 -8.47
N LYS A 353 -9.93 -22.89 -7.79
CA LYS A 353 -9.48 -24.16 -8.39
C LYS A 353 -10.43 -24.67 -9.47
N THR A 354 -11.73 -24.52 -9.27
CA THR A 354 -12.77 -24.97 -10.20
C THR A 354 -12.84 -24.07 -11.44
N LEU A 355 -12.67 -22.76 -11.28
CA LEU A 355 -12.67 -21.77 -12.37
C LEU A 355 -11.35 -21.73 -13.15
N LYS A 356 -10.26 -22.28 -12.61
CA LYS A 356 -8.93 -22.30 -13.25
C LYS A 356 -8.93 -22.75 -14.70
N GLN A 357 -9.77 -23.72 -15.08
CA GLN A 357 -9.84 -24.23 -16.46
C GLN A 357 -10.77 -23.42 -17.37
N SER A 358 -11.67 -22.59 -16.82
CA SER A 358 -12.56 -21.75 -17.62
C SER A 358 -11.91 -20.44 -18.07
N PHE A 359 -10.82 -20.03 -17.42
CA PHE A 359 -10.08 -18.83 -17.79
C PHE A 359 -9.17 -19.07 -18.98
N ASP A 360 -9.12 -18.09 -19.88
CA ASP A 360 -8.21 -18.06 -21.01
C ASP A 360 -6.77 -17.94 -20.51
N LYS A 361 -5.90 -18.84 -20.98
CA LYS A 361 -4.50 -18.94 -20.54
C LYS A 361 -3.62 -17.84 -21.12
N ASP A 362 -4.03 -17.28 -22.25
CA ASP A 362 -3.32 -16.19 -22.93
C ASP A 362 -4.09 -14.86 -22.78
N GLY A 363 -5.12 -14.86 -21.94
CA GLY A 363 -5.98 -13.72 -21.70
C GLY A 363 -5.39 -12.66 -20.76
N ASN A 364 -6.16 -11.60 -20.57
CA ASN A 364 -5.92 -10.59 -19.55
C ASN A 364 -5.96 -11.17 -18.12
N PRO A 365 -5.47 -10.42 -17.12
CA PRO A 365 -5.45 -10.87 -15.74
C PRO A 365 -6.82 -11.24 -15.17
N ILE A 366 -6.77 -12.10 -14.17
CA ILE A 366 -7.89 -12.50 -13.33
C ILE A 366 -7.88 -11.59 -12.11
N ILE A 367 -8.96 -10.84 -11.93
CA ILE A 367 -9.17 -9.96 -10.79
C ILE A 367 -9.82 -10.76 -9.67
N LEU A 368 -9.30 -10.58 -8.46
CA LEU A 368 -9.70 -11.29 -7.25
C LEU A 368 -10.26 -10.27 -6.28
N PHE A 369 -11.53 -10.44 -5.90
CA PHE A 369 -12.20 -9.59 -4.93
C PHE A 369 -12.31 -10.34 -3.61
N TYR A 370 -11.84 -9.71 -2.54
CA TYR A 370 -11.95 -10.23 -1.19
C TYR A 370 -12.72 -9.25 -0.34
N SER A 371 -13.59 -9.77 0.52
CA SER A 371 -14.14 -9.04 1.65
C SER A 371 -13.49 -9.57 2.93
N ILE A 372 -13.03 -8.67 3.79
CA ILE A 372 -12.45 -9.02 5.09
C ILE A 372 -13.29 -8.41 6.21
N GLU A 373 -13.61 -9.23 7.21
CA GLU A 373 -14.31 -8.81 8.44
C GLU A 373 -13.34 -8.65 9.62
#